data_AF-A0A5D4XGU7-F1
#
_entry.id   AF-A0A5D4XGU7-F1
#
_cell.length_a   1.000
_cell.length_b   1.000
_cell.length_c   1.000
_cell.angle_alpha   90.00
_cell.angle_beta   90.00
_cell.angle_gamma   90.00
#
_symmetry.space_group_name_H-M   'P 1'
#
loop_
_entity.id
_entity.type
_entity.pdbx_description
1 polymer ?
#
loop_
_entity_poly.entity_id
_entity_poly.type
_entity_poly.pdbx_seq_one_letter_code
_entity_poly.pdbx_strand_id
1 'polypeptide(L)'
;MRALLLALLCCACAESAAQEDAGAATPVPTPGSDPVTEMDTVRVVGERPPVDPFAFRNPVDVDGTVFSRHWDEPPSMEEIGMRGGIVQIAINKGLEATAAGIRKLPGWRNQVRAAVARPPPLDEVQAARAARLRTAGTP
;
A
#
# COMPACT_ATOMS: atom_id res chain seq x y z
N MET A 1 -10.90 -25.42 -24.11
CA MET A 1 -10.03 -25.33 -22.91
C MET A 1 -9.99 -23.93 -22.29
N ARG A 2 -9.74 -22.85 -23.03
CA ARG A 2 -9.75 -21.47 -22.47
C ARG A 2 -11.08 -21.05 -21.82
N ALA A 3 -12.22 -21.42 -22.41
CA ALA A 3 -13.54 -21.13 -21.85
C ALA A 3 -13.83 -21.90 -20.54
N LEU A 4 -13.28 -23.11 -20.42
CA LEU A 4 -13.43 -23.94 -19.21
C LEU A 4 -12.57 -23.39 -18.06
N LEU A 5 -11.40 -22.84 -18.39
CA LEU A 5 -10.49 -22.20 -17.45
C LEU A 5 -11.04 -20.87 -16.92
N LEU A 6 -11.74 -20.09 -17.77
CA LEU A 6 -12.45 -18.88 -17.35
C LEU A 6 -13.65 -19.19 -16.46
N ALA A 7 -14.41 -20.25 -16.76
CA ALA A 7 -15.53 -20.66 -15.94
C ALA A 7 -15.09 -21.14 -14.54
N LEU A 8 -13.97 -21.86 -14.45
CA LEU A 8 -13.42 -22.30 -13.16
C LEU A 8 -12.91 -21.12 -12.31
N LEU A 9 -12.31 -20.10 -12.94
CA LEU A 9 -11.82 -18.91 -12.26
C LEU A 9 -12.97 -18.03 -11.73
N CYS A 10 -14.08 -17.94 -12.46
CA CYS A 10 -15.27 -17.21 -12.01
C CYS A 10 -15.99 -17.89 -10.84
N CYS A 11 -16.00 -19.23 -10.77
CA CYS A 11 -16.58 -19.94 -9.61
C CYS A 11 -15.77 -19.73 -8.33
N ALA A 12 -14.43 -19.73 -8.41
CA ALA A 12 -13.58 -19.51 -7.24
C ALA A 12 -13.67 -18.07 -6.68
N CYS A 13 -13.95 -17.07 -7.53
CA CYS A 13 -14.19 -15.70 -7.08
C CYS A 13 -15.55 -15.51 -6.40
N ALA A 14 -16.54 -16.36 -6.70
CA ALA A 14 -17.89 -16.24 -6.14
C ALA A 14 -17.94 -16.71 -4.66
N GLU A 15 -17.15 -17.72 -4.28
CA GLU A 15 -17.10 -18.20 -2.89
C GLU A 15 -16.41 -17.20 -1.94
N SER A 16 -15.47 -16.38 -2.43
CA SER A 16 -14.78 -15.37 -1.60
C SER A 16 -15.64 -14.15 -1.24
N ALA A 17 -16.84 -14.01 -1.81
CA ALA A 17 -17.78 -12.94 -1.48
C ALA A 17 -18.69 -13.28 -0.28
N ALA A 18 -18.63 -14.51 0.24
CA ALA A 18 -19.31 -14.93 1.47
C ALA A 18 -18.34 -14.86 2.66
N GLN A 19 -17.61 -13.74 2.80
CA GLN A 19 -17.07 -13.38 4.10
C GLN A 19 -18.21 -12.67 4.82
N GLU A 20 -18.77 -13.34 5.82
CA GLU A 20 -19.77 -12.78 6.73
C GLU A 20 -19.28 -11.41 7.21
N ASP A 21 -19.93 -10.37 6.68
CA ASP A 21 -20.11 -9.14 7.41
C ASP A 21 -20.75 -9.56 8.73
N ALA A 22 -19.97 -9.57 9.81
CA ALA A 22 -20.49 -9.48 11.16
C ALA A 22 -21.07 -8.07 11.36
N GLY A 23 -22.00 -7.70 10.47
CA GLY A 23 -22.84 -6.54 10.54
C GLY A 23 -23.85 -6.82 11.64
N ALA A 24 -23.67 -6.10 12.73
CA ALA A 24 -24.57 -5.96 13.88
C ALA A 24 -25.99 -6.47 13.60
N ALA A 25 -26.27 -7.69 14.07
CA ALA A 25 -27.63 -8.16 14.21
C ALA A 25 -28.37 -7.16 15.13
N THR A 26 -29.29 -6.39 14.56
CA THR A 26 -30.29 -5.66 15.33
C THR A 26 -31.03 -6.70 16.18
N PRO A 27 -31.02 -6.60 17.52
CA PRO A 27 -31.72 -7.58 18.34
C PRO A 27 -33.22 -7.46 18.07
N VAL A 28 -33.82 -8.53 17.56
CA VAL A 28 -35.29 -8.65 17.55
C VAL A 28 -35.73 -8.77 19.01
N PRO A 29 -36.60 -7.87 19.52
CA PRO A 29 -37.00 -7.92 20.92
C PRO A 29 -37.82 -9.18 21.18
N THR A 30 -37.34 -9.99 22.12
CA THR A 30 -38.09 -11.13 22.67
C THR A 30 -39.20 -10.57 23.55
N PRO A 31 -40.47 -10.96 23.38
CA PRO A 31 -41.56 -10.48 24.23
C PRO A 31 -41.33 -10.97 25.67
N GLY A 32 -41.04 -10.02 26.57
CA GLY A 32 -40.76 -10.28 27.99
C GLY A 32 -39.40 -9.80 28.50
N SER A 33 -38.56 -9.17 27.67
CA SER A 33 -37.36 -8.47 28.14
C SER A 33 -37.59 -6.96 28.11
N ASP A 34 -37.65 -6.35 29.30
CA ASP A 34 -37.59 -4.90 29.45
C ASP A 34 -36.28 -4.38 28.81
N PRO A 35 -36.29 -3.19 28.17
CA PRO A 35 -35.10 -2.64 27.54
C PRO A 35 -34.06 -2.31 28.61
N VAL A 36 -33.02 -3.13 28.70
CA VAL A 36 -31.84 -2.85 29.53
C VAL A 36 -31.15 -1.62 28.93
N THR A 37 -31.12 -0.53 29.69
CA THR A 37 -30.39 0.69 29.31
C THR A 37 -28.90 0.41 29.49
N GLU A 38 -28.21 0.08 28.39
CA GLU A 38 -26.75 -0.02 28.40
C GLU A 38 -26.12 1.38 28.40
N MET A 39 -25.01 1.51 29.13
CA MET A 39 -24.24 2.74 29.20
C MET A 39 -23.52 2.99 27.87
N ASP A 40 -23.47 4.25 27.44
CA ASP A 40 -22.77 4.66 26.23
C ASP A 40 -21.25 4.39 26.33
N THR A 41 -20.60 4.12 25.19
CA THR A 41 -19.19 3.75 25.14
C THR A 41 -18.29 4.93 25.49
N VAL A 42 -17.65 4.87 26.66
CA VAL A 42 -16.68 5.89 27.10
C VAL A 42 -15.32 5.60 26.46
N ARG A 43 -14.91 6.44 25.51
CA ARG A 43 -13.57 6.35 24.89
C ARG A 43 -12.56 7.15 25.70
N VAL A 44 -11.63 6.47 26.36
CA VAL A 44 -10.50 7.11 27.05
C VAL A 44 -9.50 7.60 26.01
N VAL A 45 -9.35 8.92 25.90
CA VAL A 45 -8.22 9.54 25.19
C VAL A 45 -7.17 9.88 26.24
N GLY A 46 -6.13 9.06 26.35
CA GLY A 46 -5.03 9.33 27.27
C GLY A 46 -4.12 10.44 26.74
N GLU A 47 -3.71 11.37 27.61
CA GLU A 47 -2.64 12.31 27.29
C GLU A 47 -1.33 11.54 27.10
N ARG A 48 -0.60 11.86 26.01
CA ARG A 48 0.72 11.29 25.78
C ARG A 48 1.64 11.79 26.91
N PRO A 49 2.32 10.88 27.65
CA PRO A 49 3.26 11.27 28.69
C PRO A 49 4.30 12.27 28.13
N PRO A 50 4.72 13.27 28.92
CA PRO A 50 5.83 14.13 28.56
C PRO A 50 7.06 13.29 28.22
N VAL A 51 7.84 13.73 27.22
CA VAL A 51 9.10 13.06 26.86
C VAL A 51 10.00 13.02 28.10
N ASP A 52 10.35 11.82 28.54
CA ASP A 52 11.21 11.60 29.70
C ASP A 52 12.61 12.21 29.45
N PRO A 53 13.06 13.18 30.25
CA PRO A 53 14.38 13.79 30.11
C PRO A 53 15.53 12.82 30.45
N PHE A 54 15.25 11.73 31.15
CA PHE A 54 16.23 10.70 31.53
C PHE A 54 16.13 9.44 30.67
N ALA A 55 15.22 9.41 29.68
CA ALA A 55 15.19 8.32 28.73
C ALA A 55 16.54 8.24 28.01
N PHE A 56 17.12 7.04 28.01
CA PHE A 56 18.35 6.77 27.30
C PHE A 56 18.18 7.14 25.82
N ARG A 57 18.94 8.13 25.36
CA ARG A 57 19.10 8.42 23.95
C ARG A 57 20.41 7.81 23.50
N ASN A 58 20.35 6.90 22.53
CA ASN A 58 21.56 6.37 21.92
C ASN A 58 22.33 7.55 21.28
N PRO A 59 23.54 7.87 21.75
CA PRO A 59 24.33 8.99 21.21
C PRO A 59 24.88 8.68 19.81
N VAL A 60 24.83 7.41 19.40
CA VAL A 60 25.23 6.95 18.08
C VAL A 60 23.96 6.67 17.28
N ASP A 61 23.64 7.57 16.35
CA ASP A 61 22.63 7.29 15.34
C ASP A 61 23.25 6.36 14.31
N VAL A 62 22.93 5.07 14.42
CA VAL A 62 23.43 4.04 13.49
C VAL A 62 22.62 4.16 12.21
N ASP A 63 23.02 5.10 11.37
CA ASP A 63 22.54 5.17 10.00
C ASP A 63 22.87 3.86 9.28
N GLY A 64 22.02 3.50 8.32
CA GLY A 64 22.18 2.27 7.56
C GLY A 64 23.59 2.12 6.98
N THR A 65 24.28 1.04 7.32
CA THR A 65 25.61 0.73 6.80
C THR A 65 25.56 0.33 5.32
N VAL A 66 26.72 0.13 4.68
CA VAL A 66 26.78 -0.37 3.29
C VAL A 66 26.08 -1.74 3.17
N PHE A 67 26.13 -2.53 4.24
CA PHE A 67 25.46 -3.82 4.32
C PHE A 67 23.95 -3.67 4.36
N SER A 68 23.38 -2.72 5.10
CA SER A 68 21.92 -2.54 5.15
C SER A 68 21.30 -2.05 3.83
N ARG A 69 22.12 -1.66 2.84
CA ARG A 69 21.64 -1.34 1.48
C ARG A 69 21.45 -2.57 0.60
N HIS A 70 22.23 -3.62 0.84
CA HIS A 70 22.31 -4.80 -0.03
C HIS A 70 21.83 -6.07 0.67
N TRP A 71 21.84 -6.07 1.99
CA TRP A 71 21.43 -7.17 2.83
C TRP A 71 20.14 -6.77 3.54
N ASP A 72 19.10 -7.55 3.28
CA ASP A 72 17.81 -7.44 3.94
C ASP A 72 17.67 -8.66 4.86
N GLU A 73 17.72 -8.42 6.16
CA GLU A 73 17.70 -9.51 7.15
C GLU A 73 16.35 -10.24 7.07
N PRO A 74 16.34 -11.58 6.99
CA PRO A 74 15.08 -12.31 7.00
C PRO A 74 14.31 -12.02 8.30
N PRO A 75 12.96 -11.91 8.21
CA PRO A 75 12.15 -11.59 9.37
C PRO A 75 12.28 -12.69 10.44
N SER A 76 12.29 -12.30 11.71
CA SER A 76 12.37 -13.24 12.83
C SER A 76 11.09 -14.08 12.96
N MET A 77 11.15 -15.23 13.63
CA MET A 77 9.98 -16.10 13.81
C MET A 77 8.86 -15.41 14.61
N GLU A 78 9.23 -14.58 15.59
CA GLU A 78 8.28 -13.76 16.34
C GLU A 78 7.62 -12.71 15.44
N GLU A 79 8.42 -12.01 14.62
CA GLU A 79 7.92 -11.02 13.67
C GLU A 79 7.00 -11.66 12.62
N ILE A 80 7.35 -12.84 12.13
CA ILE A 80 6.50 -13.65 11.26
C ILE A 80 5.15 -13.90 11.93
N GLY A 81 5.14 -14.31 13.21
CA GLY A 81 3.91 -14.49 13.98
C GLY A 81 3.09 -13.21 14.09
N MET A 82 3.72 -12.09 14.44
CA MET A 82 3.07 -10.78 14.55
C MET A 82 2.51 -10.27 13.22
N ARG A 83 3.14 -10.61 12.10
CA ARG A 83 2.72 -10.21 10.74
C ARG A 83 1.66 -11.13 10.13
N GLY A 84 1.06 -12.02 10.92
CA GLY A 84 0.01 -12.94 10.46
C GLY A 84 0.53 -14.25 9.86
N GLY A 85 1.79 -14.60 10.13
CA GLY A 85 2.41 -15.85 9.72
C GLY A 85 3.06 -15.83 8.33
N ILE A 86 3.72 -16.94 7.99
CA ILE A 86 4.44 -17.11 6.70
C ILE A 86 3.49 -16.97 5.50
N VAL A 87 2.27 -17.45 5.60
CA VAL A 87 1.30 -17.44 4.50
C VAL A 87 0.96 -16.00 4.09
N GLN A 88 0.66 -15.13 5.05
CA GLN A 88 0.35 -13.73 4.76
C GLN A 88 1.55 -13.00 4.15
N ILE A 89 2.76 -13.27 4.67
CA ILE A 89 4.00 -12.71 4.11
C ILE A 89 4.20 -13.16 2.66
N ALA A 90 3.98 -14.45 2.37
CA ALA A 90 4.14 -15.01 1.03
C ALA A 90 3.13 -14.40 0.04
N ILE A 91 1.87 -14.23 0.45
CA ILE A 91 0.83 -13.57 -0.37
C ILE A 91 1.25 -12.14 -0.69
N ASN A 92 1.63 -11.37 0.34
CA ASN A 92 2.04 -9.98 0.17
C ASN A 92 3.25 -9.86 -0.78
N LYS A 93 4.27 -10.71 -0.60
CA LYS A 93 5.43 -10.77 -1.50
C LYS A 93 5.04 -11.15 -2.94
N GLY A 94 4.11 -12.08 -3.11
CA GLY A 94 3.60 -12.48 -4.43
C GLY A 94 2.87 -11.34 -5.15
N LEU A 95 2.04 -10.58 -4.43
CA LEU A 95 1.36 -9.39 -4.96
C LEU A 95 2.35 -8.30 -5.37
N GLU A 96 3.35 -8.03 -4.53
CA GLU A 96 4.39 -7.05 -4.81
C GLU A 96 5.21 -7.42 -6.06
N ALA A 97 5.65 -8.67 -6.16
CA ALA A 97 6.39 -9.17 -7.33
C ALA A 97 5.55 -9.07 -8.61
N THR A 98 4.26 -9.39 -8.53
CA THR A 98 3.32 -9.27 -9.65
C THR A 98 3.16 -7.82 -10.10
N ALA A 99 2.97 -6.89 -9.15
CA ALA A 99 2.88 -5.47 -9.44
C ALA A 99 4.18 -4.93 -10.08
N ALA A 100 5.35 -5.40 -9.61
CA ALA A 100 6.64 -5.06 -10.19
C ALA A 100 6.79 -5.60 -11.63
N GLY A 101 6.29 -6.80 -11.90
CA GLY A 101 6.24 -7.40 -13.23
C GLY A 101 5.36 -6.63 -14.20
N ILE A 102 4.16 -6.23 -13.76
CA ILE A 102 3.21 -5.44 -14.57
C ILE A 102 3.84 -4.10 -15.00
N ARG A 103 4.59 -3.45 -14.12
CA ARG A 103 5.31 -2.19 -14.44
C ARG A 103 6.37 -2.34 -15.54
N LYS A 104 6.84 -3.56 -15.81
CA LYS A 104 7.81 -3.86 -16.87
C LYS A 104 7.16 -4.16 -18.23
N LEU A 105 5.83 -4.27 -18.30
CA LEU A 105 5.14 -4.54 -19.55
C LEU A 105 5.32 -3.36 -20.52
N PRO A 106 5.63 -3.63 -21.80
CA PRO A 106 5.76 -2.58 -22.81
C PRO A 106 4.42 -1.85 -22.97
N GLY A 107 4.45 -0.51 -22.90
CA GLY A 107 3.26 0.34 -22.94
C GLY A 107 2.63 0.67 -21.59
N TRP A 108 3.07 0.05 -20.49
CA TRP A 108 2.62 0.44 -19.16
C TRP A 108 3.14 1.83 -18.79
N ARG A 109 2.24 2.73 -18.34
CA ARG A 109 2.59 4.08 -17.89
C ARG A 109 2.38 4.15 -16.38
N ASN A 110 3.43 4.54 -15.64
CA ASN A 110 3.31 4.77 -14.22
C ASN A 110 2.30 5.91 -13.96
N GLN A 111 1.31 5.64 -13.11
CA GLN A 111 0.27 6.62 -12.74
C GLN A 111 0.88 7.78 -11.93
N VAL A 112 1.88 7.46 -11.10
CA VAL A 112 2.64 8.45 -10.33
C VAL A 112 3.89 8.82 -11.12
N ARG A 113 4.02 10.09 -11.51
CA ARG A 113 5.27 10.68 -12.00
C ARG A 113 5.87 11.52 -10.91
N ALA A 114 7.15 11.29 -10.61
CA ALA A 114 7.92 12.19 -9.76
C ALA A 114 7.90 13.61 -10.35
N ALA A 115 7.90 14.62 -9.48
CA ALA A 115 8.07 16.00 -9.90
C ALA A 115 9.49 16.17 -10.44
N VAL A 116 9.64 16.03 -11.76
CA VAL A 116 10.88 16.37 -12.46
C VAL A 116 10.85 17.87 -12.71
N ALA A 117 11.96 18.55 -12.44
CA ALA A 117 12.11 19.94 -12.81
C ALA A 117 11.81 20.09 -14.31
N ARG A 118 10.85 20.94 -14.65
CA ARG A 118 10.60 21.28 -16.05
C ARG A 118 11.89 21.91 -16.59
N PRO A 119 12.37 21.50 -17.79
CA PRO A 119 13.49 22.19 -18.39
C PRO A 119 13.16 23.69 -18.49
N PRO A 120 14.16 24.57 -18.35
CA PRO A 120 13.94 26.01 -18.49
C PRO A 120 13.32 26.30 -19.87
N PRO A 121 12.49 27.35 -19.98
CA PRO A 121 11.95 27.75 -21.29
C PRO A 121 13.10 28.04 -22.26
N LEU A 122 12.86 27.77 -23.55
CA LEU A 122 13.84 28.06 -24.60
C LEU A 122 14.13 29.56 -24.63
N ASP A 123 15.38 29.92 -24.88
CA ASP A 123 15.73 31.30 -25.22
C ASP A 123 15.12 31.70 -26.58
N GLU A 124 15.06 33.01 -26.87
CA GLU A 124 14.41 33.51 -28.09
C GLU A 124 15.08 32.99 -29.38
N VAL A 125 16.40 32.79 -29.37
CA VAL A 125 17.17 32.30 -30.52
C VAL A 125 16.90 30.82 -30.77
N GLN A 126 16.81 30.03 -29.71
CA GLN A 126 16.45 28.62 -29.70
C GLN A 126 15.00 28.43 -30.14
N ALA A 127 14.07 29.26 -29.67
CA ALA A 127 12.68 29.24 -30.09
C ALA A 127 12.55 29.56 -31.59
N ALA A 128 13.26 30.57 -32.08
CA ALA A 128 13.30 30.91 -33.51
C ALA A 128 13.90 29.79 -34.36
N ARG A 129 14.98 29.14 -33.89
CA ARG A 129 15.57 27.97 -34.56
C ARG A 129 14.60 26.78 -34.58
N ALA A 130 13.96 26.46 -33.47
CA ALA A 130 12.99 25.39 -33.37
C ALA A 130 11.78 25.62 -34.29
N ALA A 131 11.29 26.86 -34.39
CA ALA A 131 10.20 27.23 -35.29
C ALA A 131 10.57 26.99 -36.76
N ARG A 132 11.79 27.35 -37.17
CA ARG A 132 12.32 27.11 -38.53
C ARG A 132 12.45 25.61 -38.83
N LEU A 133 12.97 24.83 -37.90
CA LEU A 133 13.09 23.37 -38.06
C LEU A 133 11.71 22.70 -38.18
N ARG A 134 10.74 23.14 -37.37
CA ARG A 134 9.36 22.65 -37.44
C ARG A 134 8.69 22.95 -38.78
N THR A 135 8.93 24.12 -39.36
CA THR A 135 8.39 24.49 -40.68
C THR A 135 9.14 23.84 -41.83
N ALA A 136 10.42 23.53 -41.66
CA ALA A 136 11.25 22.85 -42.66
C ALA A 136 10.97 21.34 -42.78
N GLY A 137 10.08 20.77 -41.95
CA GLY A 137 9.61 19.39 -42.06
C GLY A 137 10.70 18.32 -41.90
N THR A 138 11.86 18.69 -41.36
CA THR A 138 12.97 17.76 -41.14
C THR A 138 12.86 17.20 -39.72
N PRO A 139 12.83 15.86 -39.53
CA PRO A 139 12.86 15.26 -38.21
C PRO A 139 14.16 15.55 -37.46
#